data_AF-A0A0N5C1F4-F1
#
_entry.id   AF-A0A0N5C1F4-F1
#
_cell.length_a   1.000
_cell.length_b   1.000
_cell.length_c   1.000
_cell.angle_alpha   90.00
_cell.angle_beta   90.00
_cell.angle_gamma   90.00
#
_symmetry.space_group_name_H-M   'P 1'
#
loop_
_entity.id
_entity.type
_entity.pdbx_description
1 polymer ?
#
loop_
_entity_poly.entity_id
_entity_poly.type
_entity_poly.pdbx_seq_one_letter_code
_entity_poly.pdbx_strand_id
1 'polypeptide(L)'
;MYTKFIVSLTVIAIAYACTDGKDNVVDVADYSNGAYNVHFQNAQGQVYASDGTPSCYKGEANLKLPGQLKLVSGTLVVKSNMNLMSNVEAKLTLKKDSSIIGKICENGKSKNILIPDKDCTIALCNNAMEDPLCTLLEKAGTYDLSQIEKTLGITATLSLPALPSSFKGIIKGKWEAGVSLVVNGQVVADIKLPSNEQFIYVDE
;
A
#
# COMPACT_ATOMS: atom_id res chain seq x y z
N MET A 1 -27.17 -53.63 23.91
CA MET A 1 -27.40 -52.22 24.32
C MET A 1 -26.31 -51.37 23.70
N TYR A 2 -26.63 -50.55 22.70
CA TYR A 2 -25.66 -49.66 22.03
C TYR A 2 -25.95 -48.21 22.43
N THR A 3 -25.09 -47.64 23.26
CA THR A 3 -25.19 -46.25 23.70
C THR A 3 -24.53 -45.37 22.64
N LYS A 4 -25.33 -44.58 21.92
CA LYS A 4 -24.83 -43.58 20.96
C LYS A 4 -24.34 -42.36 21.74
N PHE A 5 -23.03 -42.15 21.81
CA PHE A 5 -22.44 -40.88 22.20
C PHE A 5 -22.58 -39.89 21.04
N ILE A 6 -23.43 -38.88 21.19
CA ILE A 6 -23.47 -37.72 20.29
C ILE A 6 -22.53 -36.68 20.89
N VAL A 7 -21.33 -36.55 20.31
CA VAL A 7 -20.41 -35.44 20.61
C VAL A 7 -20.89 -34.24 19.80
N SER A 8 -21.51 -33.27 20.47
CA SER A 8 -21.88 -32.00 19.86
C SER A 8 -20.63 -31.10 19.80
N LEU A 9 -20.08 -30.91 18.61
CA LEU A 9 -19.01 -29.93 18.36
C LEU A 9 -19.62 -28.53 18.29
N THR A 10 -19.53 -27.76 19.37
CA THR A 10 -19.81 -26.32 19.33
C THR A 10 -18.65 -25.61 18.62
N VAL A 11 -18.89 -25.17 17.39
CA VAL A 11 -17.99 -24.25 16.68
C VAL A 11 -18.11 -22.88 17.32
N ILE A 12 -17.13 -22.50 18.13
CA ILE A 12 -17.03 -21.13 18.65
C ILE A 12 -16.61 -20.24 17.48
N ALA A 13 -17.55 -19.49 16.92
CA ALA A 13 -17.24 -18.40 16.00
C ALA A 13 -16.54 -17.29 16.81
N ILE A 14 -15.21 -17.23 16.71
CA ILE A 14 -14.45 -16.10 17.27
C ILE A 14 -14.77 -14.89 16.38
N ALA A 15 -15.53 -13.94 16.92
CA ALA A 15 -15.69 -12.64 16.28
C ALA A 15 -14.35 -11.89 16.40
N TYR A 16 -13.65 -11.74 15.28
CA TYR A 16 -12.47 -10.88 15.22
C TYR A 16 -12.95 -9.43 15.25
N ALA A 17 -12.73 -8.75 16.37
CA ALA A 17 -12.96 -7.31 16.46
C ALA A 17 -11.89 -6.57 15.64
N CYS A 18 -12.27 -5.47 14.99
CA CYS A 18 -11.35 -4.54 14.33
C CYS A 18 -11.26 -3.29 15.22
N THR A 19 -10.16 -3.18 15.97
CA THR A 19 -9.91 -2.06 16.88
C THR A 19 -9.14 -0.98 16.14
N ASP A 20 -9.73 0.21 16.03
CA ASP A 20 -9.11 1.35 15.36
C ASP A 20 -7.79 1.75 16.02
N GLY A 21 -6.78 2.02 15.20
CA GLY A 21 -5.43 2.36 15.62
C GLY A 21 -4.62 1.21 16.21
N LYS A 22 -5.14 -0.03 16.14
CA LYS A 22 -4.43 -1.24 16.55
C LYS A 22 -4.42 -2.30 15.47
N ASP A 23 -5.60 -2.71 15.01
CA ASP A 23 -5.74 -3.85 14.11
C ASP A 23 -5.74 -3.41 12.62
N ASN A 24 -6.07 -2.15 12.34
CA ASN A 24 -6.06 -1.55 11.00
C ASN A 24 -4.77 -0.77 10.69
N VAL A 25 -3.66 -1.10 11.37
CA VAL A 25 -2.39 -0.38 11.26
C VAL A 25 -1.45 -1.06 10.27
N VAL A 26 -0.80 -0.26 9.42
CA VAL A 26 0.18 -0.71 8.44
C VAL A 26 1.46 0.13 8.55
N ASP A 27 2.61 -0.54 8.59
CA ASP A 27 3.89 0.13 8.55
C ASP A 27 4.42 0.19 7.12
N VAL A 28 5.05 1.29 6.74
CA VAL A 28 5.72 1.50 5.46
C VAL A 28 7.22 1.50 5.69
N ALA A 29 7.94 0.63 5.00
CA ALA A 29 9.40 0.58 5.08
C ALA A 29 10.06 0.92 3.76
N ASP A 30 11.23 1.55 3.87
CA ASP A 30 12.21 1.61 2.80
C ASP A 30 12.89 0.24 2.66
N TYR A 31 12.57 -0.48 1.59
CA TYR A 31 13.11 -1.80 1.30
C TYR A 31 14.57 -1.75 0.80
N SER A 32 15.02 -0.56 0.38
CA SER A 32 16.39 -0.34 -0.09
C SER A 32 17.41 -0.16 1.04
N ASN A 33 16.97 -0.13 2.30
CA ASN A 33 17.81 0.13 3.47
C ASN A 33 18.65 1.41 3.33
N GLY A 34 18.05 2.49 2.84
CA GLY A 34 18.76 3.74 2.67
C GLY A 34 19.61 3.81 1.39
N ALA A 35 19.46 2.92 0.41
CA ALA A 35 20.30 2.95 -0.78
C ALA A 35 19.89 4.05 -1.78
N TYR A 36 18.60 4.37 -1.88
CA TYR A 36 18.11 5.37 -2.84
C TYR A 36 18.12 6.81 -2.30
N ASN A 37 17.45 7.74 -2.97
CA ASN A 37 17.45 9.17 -2.60
C ASN A 37 16.30 9.53 -1.66
N VAL A 38 15.18 8.81 -1.77
CA VAL A 38 13.94 9.04 -1.03
C VAL A 38 13.73 7.86 -0.08
N HIS A 39 13.48 8.19 1.19
CA HIS A 39 13.29 7.21 2.25
C HIS A 39 12.12 7.56 3.14
N PHE A 40 11.44 6.52 3.63
CA PHE A 40 10.46 6.62 4.68
C PHE A 40 11.05 6.05 5.96
N GLN A 41 10.95 6.81 7.05
CA GLN A 41 11.39 6.39 8.38
C GLN A 41 10.21 6.39 9.34
N ASN A 42 10.05 5.30 10.09
CA ASN A 42 8.99 5.13 11.09
C ASN A 42 7.60 5.50 10.54
N ALA A 43 7.35 5.19 9.26
CA ALA A 43 6.14 5.58 8.59
C ALA A 43 5.03 4.58 8.88
N GLN A 44 3.91 5.07 9.43
CA GLN A 44 2.78 4.26 9.81
C GLN A 44 1.49 4.90 9.31
N GLY A 45 0.60 4.07 8.81
CA GLY A 45 -0.75 4.44 8.42
C GLY A 45 -1.82 3.57 9.06
N GLN A 46 -3.05 4.04 8.97
CA GLN A 46 -4.27 3.32 9.32
C GLN A 46 -5.13 3.18 8.06
N VAL A 47 -5.63 1.97 7.79
CA VAL A 47 -6.46 1.68 6.63
C VAL A 47 -7.95 1.70 6.98
N TYR A 48 -8.74 2.31 6.11
CA TYR A 48 -10.17 2.47 6.26
C TYR A 48 -10.91 2.15 4.95
N ALA A 49 -12.17 1.75 5.09
CA ALA A 49 -13.08 1.68 3.95
C ALA A 49 -13.45 3.10 3.46
N SER A 50 -14.14 3.18 2.33
CA SER A 50 -14.53 4.45 1.71
C SER A 50 -15.45 5.31 2.59
N ASP A 51 -16.23 4.69 3.48
CA ASP A 51 -17.08 5.35 4.47
C ASP A 51 -16.34 5.82 5.73
N GLY A 52 -15.03 5.59 5.81
CA GLY A 52 -14.19 5.97 6.95
C GLY A 52 -14.20 4.96 8.10
N THR A 53 -14.78 3.78 7.93
CA THR A 53 -14.74 2.72 8.97
C THR A 53 -13.38 1.99 8.96
N PRO A 54 -12.81 1.65 10.15
CA PRO A 54 -11.57 0.88 10.24
C PRO A 54 -11.69 -0.44 9.48
N SER A 55 -10.70 -0.73 8.63
CA SER A 55 -10.76 -1.89 7.74
C SER A 55 -9.83 -3.00 8.20
N CYS A 56 -10.40 -4.14 8.60
CA CYS A 56 -9.66 -5.34 8.96
C CYS A 56 -10.23 -6.60 8.29
N TYR A 57 -9.39 -7.63 8.14
CA TYR A 57 -9.77 -8.99 7.77
C TYR A 57 -9.19 -9.95 8.81
N LYS A 58 -10.06 -10.64 9.56
CA LYS A 58 -9.65 -11.57 10.63
C LYS A 58 -8.69 -10.95 11.68
N GLY A 59 -8.89 -9.67 11.98
CA GLY A 59 -8.09 -8.93 12.97
C GLY A 59 -6.77 -8.37 12.44
N GLU A 60 -6.47 -8.53 11.15
CA GLU A 60 -5.32 -7.93 10.47
C GLU A 60 -5.79 -6.78 9.57
N ALA A 61 -4.90 -5.83 9.26
CA ALA A 61 -5.23 -4.69 8.40
C ALA A 61 -5.72 -5.14 7.01
N ASN A 62 -6.76 -4.49 6.50
CA ASN A 62 -7.34 -4.77 5.20
C ASN A 62 -7.36 -3.52 4.32
N LEU A 63 -6.63 -3.53 3.21
CA LEU A 63 -6.60 -2.44 2.25
C LEU A 63 -7.83 -2.52 1.35
N LYS A 64 -8.76 -1.56 1.53
CA LYS A 64 -9.93 -1.40 0.67
C LYS A 64 -9.63 -0.50 -0.51
N LEU A 65 -10.00 -0.93 -1.71
CA LEU A 65 -9.78 -0.19 -2.96
C LEU A 65 -11.09 -0.12 -3.76
N PRO A 66 -11.81 1.02 -3.76
CA PRO A 66 -11.44 2.30 -3.15
C PRO A 66 -11.57 2.30 -1.62
N GLY A 67 -10.80 3.16 -0.97
CA GLY A 67 -10.74 3.27 0.49
C GLY A 67 -9.97 4.50 0.94
N GLN A 68 -9.49 4.51 2.19
CA GLN A 68 -8.70 5.62 2.72
C GLN A 68 -7.47 5.10 3.47
N LEU A 69 -6.36 5.81 3.33
CA LEU A 69 -5.14 5.61 4.10
C LEU A 69 -4.87 6.88 4.91
N LYS A 70 -4.99 6.78 6.23
CA LYS A 70 -4.65 7.87 7.15
C LYS A 70 -3.21 7.70 7.60
N LEU A 71 -2.37 8.67 7.31
CA LEU A 71 -1.01 8.77 7.82
C LEU A 71 -1.05 9.09 9.31
N VAL A 72 -0.32 8.32 10.12
CA VAL A 72 -0.29 8.44 11.59
C VAL A 72 1.03 9.03 12.05
N SER A 73 2.13 8.54 11.49
CA SER A 73 3.46 9.02 11.81
C SER A 73 4.41 8.70 10.65
N GLY A 74 5.58 9.31 10.67
CA GLY A 74 6.62 9.05 9.69
C GLY A 74 7.42 10.29 9.34
N THR A 75 8.55 10.05 8.72
CA THR A 75 9.41 11.08 8.17
C THR A 75 9.81 10.69 6.76
N LEU A 76 9.63 11.61 5.82
CA LEU A 76 10.14 11.50 4.47
C LEU A 76 11.50 12.18 4.40
N VAL A 77 12.53 11.44 4.00
CA VAL A 77 13.88 11.96 3.80
C VAL A 77 14.18 11.96 2.31
N VAL A 78 14.53 13.13 1.78
CA VAL A 78 15.04 13.32 0.41
C VAL A 78 16.49 13.79 0.54
N LYS A 79 17.47 12.96 0.15
CA LYS A 79 18.89 13.25 0.40
C LYS A 79 19.46 14.34 -0.51
N SER A 80 19.01 14.40 -1.75
CA SER A 80 19.46 15.37 -2.74
C SER A 80 18.31 15.89 -3.58
N ASN A 81 18.46 17.12 -4.09
CA ASN A 81 17.48 17.71 -4.99
C ASN A 81 17.38 16.84 -6.25
N MET A 82 16.15 16.63 -6.73
CA MET A 82 15.87 15.93 -7.96
C MET A 82 15.14 16.85 -8.93
N ASN A 83 15.26 16.54 -10.22
CA ASN A 83 14.45 17.16 -11.24
C ASN A 83 13.38 16.16 -11.67
N LEU A 84 12.14 16.32 -11.19
CA LEU A 84 11.05 15.39 -11.43
C LEU A 84 10.28 15.68 -12.72
N MET A 85 10.79 16.58 -13.59
CA MET A 85 10.17 16.97 -14.86
C MET A 85 9.56 15.77 -15.63
N SER A 86 8.23 15.68 -15.56
CA SER A 86 7.32 14.85 -16.34
C SER A 86 7.58 13.33 -16.46
N ASN A 87 8.45 12.72 -15.66
CA ASN A 87 8.81 11.30 -15.80
C ASN A 87 8.98 10.58 -14.47
N VAL A 88 7.97 10.69 -13.60
CA VAL A 88 7.91 9.92 -12.36
C VAL A 88 6.99 8.72 -12.57
N GLU A 89 7.51 7.52 -12.33
CA GLU A 89 6.77 6.27 -12.44
C GLU A 89 6.80 5.54 -11.09
N ALA A 90 5.64 5.17 -10.57
CA ALA A 90 5.52 4.16 -9.53
C ALA A 90 5.40 2.78 -10.19
N LYS A 91 6.40 1.93 -9.97
CA LYS A 91 6.49 0.57 -10.53
C LYS A 91 6.07 -0.44 -9.47
N LEU A 92 4.96 -1.13 -9.72
CA LEU A 92 4.38 -2.06 -8.77
C LEU A 92 5.08 -3.42 -8.82
N THR A 93 5.25 -4.01 -7.65
CA THR A 93 5.57 -5.42 -7.45
C THR A 93 4.46 -6.01 -6.58
N LEU A 94 3.67 -6.91 -7.16
CA LEU A 94 2.49 -7.50 -6.53
C LEU A 94 2.56 -9.02 -6.62
N LYS A 95 2.56 -9.68 -5.46
CA LYS A 95 2.57 -11.14 -5.37
C LYS A 95 1.48 -11.62 -4.43
N LYS A 96 0.57 -12.42 -4.95
CA LYS A 96 -0.49 -13.03 -4.17
C LYS A 96 0.08 -14.18 -3.35
N ASP A 97 -0.45 -14.37 -2.14
CA ASP A 97 -0.28 -15.58 -1.37
C ASP A 97 -1.10 -16.74 -1.98
N SER A 98 -0.64 -17.21 -3.14
CA SER A 98 -1.26 -18.27 -3.92
C SER A 98 -0.24 -18.88 -4.86
N SER A 99 -0.11 -20.21 -4.85
CA SER A 99 0.74 -20.93 -5.81
C SER A 99 0.21 -20.90 -7.24
N ILE A 100 -1.07 -20.57 -7.44
CA ILE A 100 -1.72 -20.53 -8.76
C ILE A 100 -1.59 -19.15 -9.39
N ILE A 101 -1.92 -18.08 -8.64
CA ILE A 101 -1.88 -16.70 -9.16
C ILE A 101 -0.47 -16.13 -9.06
N GLY A 102 0.22 -16.35 -7.93
CA GLY A 102 1.59 -15.92 -7.70
C GLY A 102 1.84 -14.43 -7.95
N LYS A 103 2.96 -14.13 -8.60
CA LYS A 103 3.39 -12.77 -8.92
C LYS A 103 2.67 -12.27 -10.17
N ILE A 104 1.99 -11.12 -10.09
CA ILE A 104 1.27 -10.52 -11.22
C ILE A 104 1.95 -9.26 -11.75
N CYS A 105 2.66 -8.53 -10.88
CA CYS A 105 3.52 -7.41 -11.27
C CYS A 105 4.91 -7.61 -10.67
N GLU A 106 5.94 -7.31 -11.45
CA GLU A 106 7.34 -7.30 -11.04
C GLU A 106 8.01 -6.03 -11.57
N ASN A 107 8.33 -5.10 -10.69
CA ASN A 107 9.01 -3.84 -11.04
C ASN A 107 8.35 -3.12 -12.23
N GLY A 108 7.01 -3.02 -12.18
CA GLY A 108 6.23 -2.34 -13.21
C GLY A 108 5.92 -3.17 -14.45
N LYS A 109 6.38 -4.43 -14.51
CA LYS A 109 6.09 -5.35 -15.62
C LYS A 109 5.08 -6.40 -15.22
N SER A 110 4.13 -6.68 -16.09
CA SER A 110 3.18 -7.75 -15.86
C SER A 110 3.85 -9.12 -15.97
N LYS A 111 3.42 -10.02 -15.10
CA LYS A 111 3.76 -11.46 -15.14
C LYS A 111 2.51 -12.32 -15.31
N ASN A 112 1.36 -11.70 -15.51
CA ASN A 112 0.08 -12.37 -15.63
C ASN A 112 -0.63 -11.92 -16.90
N ILE A 113 -1.11 -12.86 -17.71
CA ILE A 113 -1.76 -12.58 -19.01
C ILE A 113 -3.02 -11.72 -18.89
N LEU A 114 -3.67 -11.71 -17.72
CA LEU A 114 -4.89 -10.93 -17.47
C LEU A 114 -4.59 -9.47 -17.07
N ILE A 115 -3.36 -9.18 -16.67
CA ILE A 115 -2.94 -7.84 -16.24
C ILE A 115 -2.04 -7.24 -17.33
N PRO A 116 -2.43 -6.14 -17.99
CA PRO A 116 -1.54 -5.49 -18.96
C PRO A 116 -0.41 -4.73 -18.25
N ASP A 117 0.75 -4.60 -18.90
CA ASP A 117 1.94 -3.89 -18.37
C ASP A 117 1.60 -2.48 -17.83
N LYS A 118 0.73 -1.76 -18.55
CA LYS A 118 0.30 -0.40 -18.16
C LYS A 118 -0.39 -0.32 -16.81
N ASP A 119 -0.95 -1.44 -16.32
CA ASP A 119 -1.65 -1.50 -15.04
C ASP A 119 -0.69 -1.88 -13.88
N CYS A 120 0.55 -2.28 -14.19
CA CYS A 120 1.62 -2.47 -13.21
C CYS A 120 2.47 -1.20 -13.00
N THR A 121 2.26 -0.15 -13.80
CA THR A 121 2.99 1.12 -13.70
C THR A 121 2.00 2.28 -13.55
N ILE A 122 2.20 3.13 -12.56
CA ILE A 122 1.40 4.32 -12.34
C ILE A 122 2.28 5.52 -12.66
N ALA A 123 1.88 6.31 -13.65
CA ALA A 123 2.58 7.54 -13.98
C ALA A 123 2.13 8.64 -12.99
N LEU A 124 3.09 9.23 -12.28
CA LEU A 124 2.88 10.27 -11.28
C LEU A 124 3.35 11.63 -11.84
N CYS A 125 2.94 12.71 -11.18
CA CYS A 125 3.31 14.08 -11.55
C CYS A 125 2.77 14.53 -12.91
N ASN A 126 1.63 13.96 -13.33
CA ASN A 126 1.04 14.23 -14.65
C ASN A 126 -0.20 15.12 -14.60
N ASN A 127 -0.62 15.53 -13.40
CA ASN A 127 -1.78 16.39 -13.21
C ASN A 127 -1.60 17.26 -11.97
N ALA A 128 -2.37 18.36 -11.91
CA ALA A 128 -2.30 19.34 -10.85
C ALA A 128 -2.59 18.79 -9.43
N MET A 129 -3.24 17.63 -9.31
CA MET A 129 -3.49 17.00 -8.01
C MET A 129 -2.24 16.30 -7.46
N GLU A 130 -1.30 15.94 -8.32
CA GLU A 130 -0.06 15.24 -7.96
C GLU A 130 1.13 16.20 -7.78
N ASP A 131 1.09 17.40 -8.38
CA ASP A 131 2.15 18.42 -8.28
C ASP A 131 2.69 18.66 -6.86
N PRO A 132 1.86 18.68 -5.79
CA PRO A 132 2.37 18.85 -4.44
C PRO A 132 3.28 17.70 -3.97
N LEU A 133 2.94 16.45 -4.30
CA LEU A 133 3.76 15.28 -3.98
C LEU A 133 5.11 15.36 -4.69
N CYS A 134 5.10 15.81 -5.94
CA CYS A 134 6.29 15.94 -6.76
C CYS A 134 7.20 17.07 -6.24
N THR A 135 6.60 18.21 -5.89
CA THR A 135 7.33 19.32 -5.26
C THR A 135 8.02 18.91 -3.96
N LEU A 136 7.38 18.04 -3.18
CA LEU A 136 7.94 17.49 -1.95
C LEU A 136 9.14 16.58 -2.23
N LEU A 137 9.05 15.72 -3.25
CA LEU A 137 10.10 14.79 -3.63
C LEU A 137 11.28 15.46 -4.36
N GLU A 138 11.09 16.63 -4.98
CA GLU A 138 12.15 17.38 -5.67
C GLU A 138 13.18 18.01 -4.75
N LYS A 139 12.79 18.39 -3.53
CA LYS A 139 13.63 19.19 -2.65
C LYS A 139 14.28 18.31 -1.60
N ALA A 140 15.60 18.45 -1.46
CA ALA A 140 16.35 17.83 -0.39
C ALA A 140 15.84 18.35 0.95
N GLY A 141 15.62 17.44 1.88
CA GLY A 141 15.04 17.78 3.16
C GLY A 141 14.60 16.56 3.94
N THR A 142 14.21 16.83 5.18
CA THR A 142 13.55 15.89 6.07
C THR A 142 12.21 16.50 6.39
N TYR A 143 11.14 15.79 6.02
CA TYR A 143 9.77 16.25 6.12
C TYR A 143 9.02 15.37 7.10
N ASP A 144 8.57 15.96 8.21
CA ASP A 144 7.63 15.30 9.11
C ASP A 144 6.21 15.30 8.54
N LEU A 145 5.31 14.57 9.20
CA LEU A 145 3.91 14.46 8.77
C LEU A 145 3.23 15.83 8.61
N SER A 146 3.50 16.80 9.49
CA SER A 146 2.88 18.12 9.41
C SER A 146 3.34 18.90 8.17
N GLN A 147 4.60 18.75 7.79
CA GLN A 147 5.16 19.35 6.57
C GLN A 147 4.61 18.66 5.32
N ILE A 148 4.42 17.33 5.36
CA ILE A 148 3.81 16.55 4.28
C ILE A 148 2.36 17.00 4.08
N GLU A 149 1.55 17.03 5.14
CA GLU A 149 0.15 17.47 5.11
C GLU A 149 0.00 18.88 4.54
N LYS A 150 0.82 19.81 5.03
CA LYS A 150 0.81 21.19 4.56
C LYS A 150 1.18 21.30 3.08
N THR A 151 2.14 20.51 2.62
CA THR A 151 2.56 20.52 1.22
C THR A 151 1.47 19.94 0.33
N LEU A 152 0.92 18.79 0.70
CA LEU A 152 -0.11 18.08 -0.06
C LEU A 152 -1.50 18.73 0.03
N GLY A 153 -1.73 19.62 1.00
CA GLY A 153 -3.06 20.21 1.24
C GLY A 153 -4.09 19.20 1.74
N ILE A 154 -3.64 18.15 2.45
CA ILE A 154 -4.50 17.06 2.97
C ILE A 154 -4.53 17.04 4.50
N THR A 155 -5.59 16.45 5.07
CA THR A 155 -5.72 16.19 6.51
C THR A 155 -5.28 14.76 6.85
N ALA A 156 -3.97 14.50 6.73
CA ALA A 156 -3.32 13.18 6.91
C ALA A 156 -3.87 12.03 6.07
N THR A 157 -4.97 12.21 5.34
CA THR A 157 -5.78 11.13 4.80
C THR A 157 -5.72 11.17 3.29
N LEU A 158 -5.29 10.06 2.71
CA LEU A 158 -5.18 9.84 1.28
C LEU A 158 -6.34 8.96 0.82
N SER A 159 -7.10 9.42 -0.17
CA SER A 159 -8.09 8.59 -0.84
C SER A 159 -7.38 7.57 -1.72
N LEU A 160 -7.67 6.29 -1.49
CA LEU A 160 -7.16 5.20 -2.32
C LEU A 160 -8.09 5.01 -3.52
N PRO A 161 -7.56 4.99 -4.75
CA PRO A 161 -8.38 4.89 -5.95
C PRO A 161 -9.00 3.49 -6.10
N ALA A 162 -10.05 3.42 -6.92
CA ALA A 162 -10.52 2.13 -7.42
C ALA A 162 -9.47 1.50 -8.34
N LEU A 163 -9.39 0.17 -8.35
CA LEU A 163 -8.45 -0.54 -9.21
C LEU A 163 -8.91 -0.57 -10.67
N PRO A 164 -7.97 -0.66 -11.62
CA PRO A 164 -8.28 -0.98 -13.01
C PRO A 164 -9.09 -2.29 -13.10
N SER A 165 -10.01 -2.35 -14.07
CA SER A 165 -10.91 -3.50 -14.25
C SER A 165 -10.19 -4.83 -14.52
N SER A 166 -8.94 -4.79 -14.96
CA SER A 166 -8.07 -5.96 -15.14
C SER A 166 -7.78 -6.70 -13.84
N PHE A 167 -7.79 -6.01 -12.69
CA PHE A 167 -7.58 -6.62 -11.38
C PHE A 167 -8.83 -7.26 -10.79
N LYS A 168 -10.01 -7.00 -11.39
CA LYS A 168 -11.30 -7.44 -10.86
C LYS A 168 -11.35 -8.96 -10.75
N GLY A 169 -11.73 -9.44 -9.57
CA GLY A 169 -11.81 -10.87 -9.27
C GLY A 169 -10.45 -11.56 -9.02
N ILE A 170 -9.33 -10.88 -9.28
CA ILE A 170 -7.98 -11.36 -8.97
C ILE A 170 -7.50 -10.76 -7.66
N ILE A 171 -7.76 -9.47 -7.42
CA ILE A 171 -7.17 -8.71 -6.30
C ILE A 171 -7.62 -9.18 -4.92
N LYS A 172 -8.79 -9.79 -4.78
CA LYS A 172 -9.23 -10.22 -3.45
C LYS A 172 -8.29 -11.28 -2.85
N GLY A 173 -7.70 -11.00 -1.70
CA GLY A 173 -6.83 -11.96 -0.98
C GLY A 173 -5.63 -11.31 -0.30
N LYS A 174 -4.67 -12.14 0.15
CA LYS A 174 -3.43 -11.70 0.78
C LYS A 174 -2.35 -11.40 -0.27
N TRP A 175 -1.66 -10.27 -0.12
CA TRP A 175 -0.66 -9.78 -1.06
C TRP A 175 0.59 -9.28 -0.37
N GLU A 176 1.73 -9.62 -0.95
CA GLU A 176 2.97 -8.89 -0.77
C GLU A 176 2.97 -7.75 -1.80
N ALA A 177 3.01 -6.50 -1.34
CA ALA A 177 2.98 -5.32 -2.19
C ALA A 177 4.24 -4.46 -1.98
N GLY A 178 4.85 -4.07 -3.09
CA GLY A 178 5.96 -3.17 -3.14
C GLY A 178 5.81 -2.17 -4.28
N VAL A 179 6.42 -1.01 -4.11
CA VAL A 179 6.42 0.08 -5.10
C VAL A 179 7.81 0.66 -5.18
N SER A 180 8.41 0.62 -6.37
CA SER A 180 9.64 1.37 -6.64
C SER A 180 9.27 2.68 -7.34
N LEU A 181 9.73 3.80 -6.80
CA LEU A 181 9.60 5.09 -7.47
C LEU A 181 10.78 5.28 -8.40
N VAL A 182 10.50 5.57 -9.67
CA VAL A 182 11.48 5.76 -10.73
C VAL A 182 11.35 7.17 -11.28
N VAL A 183 12.47 7.87 -11.36
CA VAL A 183 12.56 9.24 -11.88
C VAL A 183 13.59 9.23 -13.00
N ASN A 184 13.20 9.65 -14.20
CA ASN A 184 14.09 9.66 -15.37
C ASN A 184 14.82 8.32 -15.58
N GLY A 185 14.12 7.20 -15.33
CA GLY A 185 14.66 5.84 -15.44
C GLY A 185 15.52 5.36 -14.27
N GLN A 186 15.80 6.20 -13.27
CA GLN A 186 16.55 5.82 -12.07
C GLN A 186 15.61 5.54 -10.90
N VAL A 187 15.86 4.45 -10.17
CA VAL A 187 15.12 4.15 -8.94
C VAL A 187 15.54 5.14 -7.85
N VAL A 188 14.57 5.85 -7.28
CA VAL A 188 14.80 6.86 -6.24
C VAL A 188 14.17 6.49 -4.90
N ALA A 189 13.25 5.54 -4.87
CA ALA A 189 12.69 4.95 -3.65
C ALA A 189 12.31 3.49 -3.92
N ASP A 190 12.35 2.66 -2.88
CA ASP A 190 11.78 1.32 -2.92
C ASP A 190 11.00 1.06 -1.64
N ILE A 191 9.70 0.86 -1.79
CA ILE A 191 8.73 0.94 -0.70
C ILE A 191 8.08 -0.42 -0.54
N LYS A 192 8.01 -0.91 0.69
CA LYS A 192 7.23 -2.11 1.05
C LYS A 192 6.04 -1.72 1.91
N LEU A 193 4.85 -2.22 1.55
CA LEU A 193 3.61 -2.04 2.29
C LEU A 193 2.81 -3.35 2.32
N PRO A 194 2.45 -3.88 3.50
CA PRO A 194 2.92 -3.51 4.83
C PRO A 194 4.34 -4.03 5.04
N SER A 195 5.04 -3.44 5.99
CA SER A 195 6.37 -3.87 6.41
C SER A 195 6.39 -4.55 7.78
N ASN A 196 5.37 -4.30 8.61
CA ASN A 196 5.13 -5.00 9.88
C ASN A 196 4.61 -6.43 9.70
N GLU A 197 4.08 -6.76 8.51
CA GLU A 197 3.63 -8.09 8.15
C GLU A 197 4.19 -8.50 6.78
N GLN A 198 4.13 -9.80 6.46
CA GLN A 198 4.52 -10.27 5.14
C GLN A 198 3.47 -9.94 4.08
N PHE A 199 2.20 -9.98 4.45
CA PHE A 199 1.07 -9.83 3.53
C PHE A 199 0.06 -8.83 4.09
N ILE A 200 -0.64 -8.14 3.20
CA ILE A 200 -1.86 -7.41 3.51
C ILE A 200 -3.03 -8.04 2.80
N TYR A 201 -4.17 -8.11 3.48
CA TYR A 201 -5.41 -8.48 2.81
C TYR A 201 -5.90 -7.28 2.00
N VAL A 202 -6.26 -7.52 0.74
CA VAL A 202 -6.80 -6.51 -0.17
C VAL A 202 -8.19 -6.95 -0.61
N ASP A 203 -9.14 -6.02 -0.63
CA ASP A 203 -10.51 -6.24 -1.07
C ASP A 203 -11.05 -5.01 -1.80
N GLU A 204 -12.00 -5.23 -2.70
CA GLU A 204 -12.76 -4.17 -3.39
C GLU A 204 -13.92 -3.66 -2.51
#